data_AF-A0A1J1J550-F1
#
_entry.id   AF-A0A1J1J550-F1
#
_cell.length_a   1.000
_cell.length_b   1.000
_cell.length_c   1.000
_cell.angle_alpha   90.00
_cell.angle_beta   90.00
_cell.angle_gamma   90.00
#
_symmetry.space_group_name_H-M   'P 1'
#
loop_
_entity.id
_entity.type
_entity.pdbx_description
1 polymer ?
#
loop_
_entity_poly.entity_id
_entity_poly.type
_entity_poly.pdbx_seq_one_letter_code
_entity_poly.pdbx_strand_id
1 'polypeptide(L)'
;LKSNSTSYSTLLNDEFWKITNIEKYLTCFHYMIYTLFLFSSDIEEETQIDMIIGIVFTSMGIILDIWLLSKAYMLIRTKYGPKLQFQEIRYQMREYMAFKRLGKSTKQRVLKFYDISFNGEFYRKREINDMLQKQLKHEVATELNRE
;
A
#
# COMPACT_ATOMS: atom_id res chain seq x y z
N LEU A 1 -29.18 -0.80 32.21
CA LEU A 1 -28.38 -1.09 31.00
C LEU A 1 -29.15 -0.50 29.83
N LYS A 2 -29.08 0.83 29.67
CA LYS A 2 -29.74 1.51 28.56
C LYS A 2 -28.85 1.27 27.34
N SER A 3 -29.39 0.61 26.33
CA SER A 3 -28.72 0.45 25.04
C SER A 3 -28.28 1.84 24.59
N ASN A 4 -26.97 2.08 24.55
CA ASN A 4 -26.41 3.32 24.02
C ASN A 4 -26.53 3.21 22.50
N SER A 5 -27.70 3.59 21.98
CA SER A 5 -27.89 3.78 20.56
C SER A 5 -27.00 4.94 20.12
N THR A 6 -25.89 4.59 19.47
CA THR A 6 -24.94 5.50 18.80
C THR A 6 -25.57 6.05 17.52
N SER A 7 -26.61 6.86 17.66
CA SER A 7 -27.25 7.57 16.55
C SER A 7 -26.69 9.00 16.48
N TYR A 8 -26.48 9.55 15.27
CA TYR A 8 -26.00 10.93 15.07
C TYR A 8 -26.92 11.97 15.71
N SER A 9 -28.18 11.60 15.99
CA SER A 9 -29.14 12.34 16.81
C SER A 9 -28.62 12.72 18.21
N THR A 10 -27.63 12.00 18.75
CA THR A 10 -26.97 12.38 20.02
C THR A 10 -26.13 13.65 19.91
N LEU A 11 -25.60 14.01 18.73
CA LEU A 11 -24.82 15.23 18.52
C LEU A 11 -25.70 16.49 18.40
N LEU A 12 -26.95 16.32 17.97
CA LEU A 12 -27.97 17.37 17.91
C LEU A 12 -28.75 17.53 19.22
N ASN A 13 -28.55 16.63 20.18
CA ASN A 13 -29.23 16.69 21.47
C ASN A 13 -28.61 17.80 22.35
N ASP A 14 -29.44 18.66 22.91
CA ASP A 14 -29.03 19.76 23.81
C ASP A 14 -28.26 19.26 25.04
N GLU A 15 -28.42 17.99 25.43
CA GLU A 15 -27.66 17.38 26.52
C GLU A 15 -26.19 17.14 26.17
N PHE A 16 -25.85 16.85 24.91
CA PHE A 16 -24.46 16.66 24.47
C PHE A 16 -23.64 17.93 24.62
N TRP A 17 -24.25 19.08 24.35
CA TRP A 17 -23.60 20.38 24.49
C TRP A 17 -23.32 20.80 25.94
N LYS A 18 -23.90 20.10 26.93
CA LYS A 18 -23.66 20.35 28.36
C LYS A 18 -22.47 19.57 28.94
N ILE A 19 -21.92 18.63 28.19
CA ILE A 19 -20.80 17.76 28.60
C ILE A 19 -19.45 18.54 28.56
N THR A 20 -18.42 18.04 29.25
CA THR A 20 -17.07 18.64 29.21
C THR A 20 -16.47 18.63 27.80
N ASN A 21 -15.61 19.61 27.49
CA ASN A 21 -15.04 19.78 26.14
C ASN A 21 -14.19 18.58 25.68
N ILE A 22 -13.54 17.89 26.61
CA ILE A 22 -12.69 16.72 26.31
C ILE A 22 -13.56 15.53 25.90
N GLU A 23 -14.64 15.28 26.65
CA GLU A 23 -15.59 14.21 26.35
C GLU A 23 -16.27 14.44 25.01
N LYS A 24 -16.65 15.69 24.68
CA LYS A 24 -17.16 16.03 23.34
C LYS A 24 -16.18 15.66 22.22
N TYR A 25 -14.91 16.00 22.39
CA TYR A 25 -13.88 15.69 21.40
C TYR A 25 -13.69 14.17 21.24
N LEU A 26 -13.62 13.43 22.36
CA LEU A 26 -13.48 11.98 22.33
C LEU A 26 -14.68 11.28 21.70
N THR A 27 -15.90 11.75 21.98
CA THR A 27 -17.12 11.23 21.38
C THR A 27 -17.17 11.48 19.87
N CYS A 28 -16.85 12.69 19.42
CA CYS A 28 -16.77 12.99 17.98
C CYS A 28 -15.67 12.17 17.27
N PHE A 29 -14.52 12.00 17.92
CA PHE A 29 -13.43 11.20 17.39
C PHE A 29 -13.81 9.71 17.29
N HIS A 30 -14.52 9.20 18.29
CA HIS A 30 -15.09 7.85 18.27
C HIS A 30 -16.06 7.68 17.09
N TYR A 31 -17.00 8.60 16.90
CA TYR A 31 -17.93 8.58 15.76
C TYR A 31 -17.22 8.62 14.41
N MET A 32 -16.16 9.44 14.29
CA MET A 32 -15.34 9.50 13.08
C MET A 32 -14.69 8.14 12.79
N ILE A 33 -14.08 7.49 13.78
CA ILE A 33 -13.47 6.15 13.60
C ILE A 33 -14.52 5.11 13.19
N TYR A 34 -15.67 5.08 13.85
CA TYR A 34 -16.74 4.13 13.52
C TYR A 34 -17.24 4.30 12.09
N THR A 35 -17.43 5.55 11.66
CA THR A 35 -17.87 5.89 10.30
C THR A 35 -16.80 5.55 9.26
N LEU A 36 -15.52 5.78 9.58
CA LEU A 36 -14.40 5.47 8.69
C LEU A 36 -14.25 3.96 8.45
N PHE A 37 -14.34 3.14 9.50
CA PHE A 37 -14.18 1.69 9.38
C PHE A 37 -15.46 0.94 8.99
N LEU A 38 -16.52 1.65 8.58
CA LEU A 38 -17.83 1.09 8.22
C LEU A 38 -18.44 0.17 9.30
N PHE A 39 -18.14 0.39 10.57
CA PHE A 39 -18.89 -0.21 11.68
C PHE A 39 -20.17 0.61 11.87
N SER A 40 -21.16 0.47 10.98
CA SER A 40 -22.45 1.16 11.18
C SER A 40 -23.23 0.46 12.29
N SER A 41 -23.62 1.20 13.32
CA SER A 41 -24.71 0.77 14.20
C SER A 41 -26.07 0.99 13.52
N ASP A 42 -27.07 0.22 13.93
CA ASP A 42 -28.43 0.31 13.41
C ASP A 42 -28.96 1.75 13.44
N ILE A 43 -29.48 2.20 12.29
CA ILE A 43 -30.01 3.54 12.07
C ILE A 43 -31.41 3.59 12.69
N GLU A 44 -31.48 3.86 13.99
CA GLU A 44 -32.75 4.18 14.65
C GLU A 44 -33.01 5.70 14.62
N GLU A 45 -34.15 6.04 14.01
CA GLU A 45 -34.82 7.34 13.92
C GLU A 45 -33.90 8.56 13.70
N GLU A 46 -33.49 8.76 12.45
CA GLU A 46 -32.68 9.90 12.03
C GLU A 46 -33.51 11.02 11.39
N THR A 47 -33.14 12.26 11.70
CA THR A 47 -33.63 13.44 10.98
C THR A 47 -33.07 13.41 9.56
N GLN A 48 -33.79 13.94 8.56
CA GLN A 48 -33.31 13.98 7.16
C GLN A 48 -31.88 14.56 7.00
N ILE A 49 -31.50 15.47 7.90
CA ILE A 49 -30.17 16.09 7.92
C ILE A 49 -29.09 15.08 8.35
N ASP A 50 -29.36 14.23 9.35
CA ASP A 50 -28.44 13.21 9.85
C ASP A 50 -28.12 12.20 8.76
N MET A 51 -29.15 11.80 8.00
CA MET A 51 -28.99 10.87 6.87
C MET A 51 -28.07 11.45 5.79
N ILE A 52 -28.21 12.73 5.44
CA ILE A 52 -27.35 13.39 4.44
C ILE A 52 -25.91 13.47 4.95
N ILE A 53 -25.72 13.84 6.22
CA ILE A 53 -24.41 13.90 6.86
C ILE A 53 -23.75 12.51 6.85
N GLY A 54 -24.48 11.47 7.26
CA GLY A 54 -24.01 10.09 7.23
C GLY A 54 -23.56 9.66 5.84
N ILE A 55 -24.37 9.90 4.80
CA ILE A 55 -24.03 9.58 3.41
C ILE A 55 -22.72 10.27 2.98
N VAL A 56 -22.57 11.56 3.29
CA VAL A 56 -21.35 12.31 2.93
C VAL A 56 -20.13 11.75 3.65
N PHE A 57 -20.20 11.54 4.96
CA PHE A 57 -19.07 11.02 5.73
C PHE A 57 -18.71 9.58 5.37
N THR A 58 -19.69 8.71 5.12
CA THR A 58 -19.44 7.35 4.64
C THR A 58 -18.79 7.35 3.27
N SER A 59 -19.22 8.22 2.35
CA SER A 59 -18.60 8.33 1.03
C SER A 59 -17.13 8.78 1.11
N MET A 60 -16.83 9.73 1.99
CA MET A 60 -15.46 10.19 2.25
C MET A 60 -14.61 9.08 2.87
N GLY A 61 -15.18 8.30 3.80
CA GLY A 61 -14.50 7.16 4.42
C GLY A 61 -14.09 6.10 3.39
N ILE A 62 -15.01 5.72 2.51
CA ILE A 62 -14.72 4.75 1.43
C ILE A 62 -13.60 5.25 0.51
N ILE A 63 -13.62 6.53 0.13
CA ILE A 63 -12.57 7.13 -0.71
C ILE A 63 -11.21 7.06 0.00
N LEU A 64 -11.19 7.38 1.31
CA LEU A 64 -9.97 7.35 2.12
C LEU A 64 -9.42 5.92 2.23
N ASP A 65 -10.29 4.93 2.46
CA ASP A 65 -9.90 3.52 2.56
C ASP A 65 -9.31 2.98 1.26
N ILE A 66 -9.94 3.30 0.12
CA ILE A 66 -9.41 2.92 -1.21
C ILE A 66 -8.03 3.56 -1.43
N TRP A 67 -7.86 4.82 -1.05
CA TRP A 67 -6.59 5.51 -1.16
C TRP A 67 -5.51 4.88 -0.27
N LEU A 68 -5.83 4.56 0.99
CA LEU A 68 -4.95 3.88 1.93
C LEU A 68 -4.56 2.48 1.41
N LEU A 69 -5.53 1.71 0.91
CA LEU A 69 -5.30 0.39 0.34
C LEU A 69 -4.37 0.46 -0.88
N SER A 70 -4.57 1.47 -1.75
CA SER A 70 -3.69 1.72 -2.89
C SER A 70 -2.26 2.02 -2.46
N LYS A 71 -2.06 2.87 -1.44
CA LYS A 71 -0.74 3.15 -0.89
C LYS A 71 -0.10 1.93 -0.25
N ALA A 72 -0.86 1.15 0.51
CA ALA A 72 -0.39 -0.11 1.08
C ALA A 72 0.05 -1.10 -0.01
N TYR A 73 -0.77 -1.27 -1.05
CA TYR A 73 -0.43 -2.10 -2.20
C TYR A 73 0.83 -1.61 -2.93
N MET A 74 0.97 -0.29 -3.12
CA MET A 74 2.16 0.30 -3.73
C MET A 74 3.42 0.01 -2.91
N LEU A 75 3.35 0.10 -1.58
CA LEU A 75 4.47 -0.22 -0.70
C LEU A 75 4.84 -1.71 -0.76
N ILE A 76 3.85 -2.60 -0.75
CA ILE A 76 4.06 -4.04 -0.93
C ILE A 76 4.72 -4.30 -2.29
N ARG A 77 4.21 -3.69 -3.36
CA ARG A 77 4.76 -3.84 -4.71
C ARG A 77 6.19 -3.32 -4.82
N THR A 78 6.52 -2.19 -4.20
CA THR A 78 7.90 -1.67 -4.19
C THR A 78 8.85 -2.60 -3.45
N LYS A 79 8.43 -3.17 -2.32
CA LYS A 79 9.26 -4.06 -1.50
C LYS A 79 9.43 -5.46 -2.11
N TYR A 80 8.37 -6.02 -2.67
CA TYR A 80 8.36 -7.41 -3.16
C TYR A 80 8.41 -7.54 -4.68
N GLY A 81 8.23 -6.46 -5.43
CA GLY A 81 8.27 -6.43 -6.89
C GLY A 81 9.52 -7.08 -7.50
N PRO A 82 10.74 -6.75 -7.04
CA PRO A 82 11.97 -7.36 -7.55
C PRO A 82 12.04 -8.88 -7.32
N LYS A 83 11.45 -9.37 -6.20
CA LYS A 83 11.40 -10.80 -5.86
C LYS A 83 10.35 -11.53 -6.70
N LEU A 84 9.19 -10.91 -6.91
CA LEU A 84 8.12 -11.49 -7.71
C LEU A 84 8.56 -11.64 -9.18
N GLN A 85 9.17 -10.59 -9.75
CA GLN A 85 9.74 -10.65 -11.10
C GLN A 85 10.85 -11.70 -11.22
N PHE A 86 11.71 -11.83 -10.20
CA PHE A 86 12.72 -12.87 -10.16
C PHE A 86 12.12 -14.28 -10.22
N GLN A 87 11.04 -14.53 -9.46
CA GLN A 87 10.35 -15.82 -9.48
C GLN A 87 9.67 -16.12 -10.82
N GLU A 88 9.05 -15.12 -11.44
CA GLU A 88 8.41 -15.23 -12.75
C GLU A 88 9.42 -15.60 -13.84
N ILE A 89 10.55 -14.90 -13.90
CA ILE A 89 11.63 -15.20 -14.85
C ILE A 89 12.20 -16.60 -14.60
N ARG A 90 12.38 -16.99 -13.32
CA ARG A 90 12.84 -18.34 -12.96
C ARG A 90 11.84 -19.43 -13.36
N TYR A 91 10.54 -19.13 -13.34
CA TYR A 91 9.51 -20.03 -13.82
C TYR A 91 9.60 -20.22 -15.34
N GLN A 92 9.65 -19.13 -16.11
CA GLN A 92 9.80 -19.16 -17.56
C GLN A 92 11.10 -19.87 -17.99
N MET A 93 12.21 -19.64 -17.26
CA MET A 93 13.47 -20.34 -17.50
C MET A 93 13.34 -21.85 -17.29
N ARG A 94 12.64 -22.29 -16.24
CA ARG A 94 12.39 -23.72 -15.98
C ARG A 94 11.56 -24.35 -17.09
N GLU A 95 10.55 -23.65 -17.57
CA GLU A 95 9.71 -24.10 -18.68
C GLU A 95 10.52 -24.24 -19.98
N TYR A 96 11.34 -23.23 -20.32
CA TYR A 96 12.25 -23.28 -21.46
C TYR A 96 13.25 -24.45 -21.34
N MET A 97 13.80 -24.67 -20.14
CA MET A 97 14.71 -25.79 -19.88
C MET A 97 14.04 -27.17 -19.97
N ALA A 98 12.75 -27.25 -19.66
CA ALA A 98 11.95 -28.45 -19.83
C ALA A 98 11.69 -28.73 -21.32
N PHE A 99 11.28 -27.69 -22.07
CA PHE A 99 11.06 -27.76 -23.52
C PHE A 99 12.32 -28.22 -24.28
N LYS A 100 13.48 -27.65 -23.95
CA LYS A 100 14.75 -27.95 -24.62
C LYS A 100 15.43 -29.26 -24.17
N ARG A 101 14.80 -30.03 -23.28
CA ARG A 101 15.31 -31.32 -22.73
C ARG A 101 16.76 -31.27 -22.25
N LEU A 102 17.17 -30.18 -21.59
CA LEU A 102 18.53 -30.04 -21.06
C LEU A 102 18.83 -31.14 -20.01
N GLY A 103 20.05 -31.67 -20.05
CA GLY A 103 20.54 -32.63 -19.06
C GLY A 103 20.45 -32.06 -17.63
N LYS A 104 20.19 -32.93 -16.65
CA LYS A 104 19.97 -32.51 -15.25
C LYS A 104 21.14 -31.69 -14.67
N SER A 105 22.39 -32.00 -15.05
CA SER A 105 23.56 -31.23 -14.57
C SER A 105 23.62 -29.82 -15.17
N THR A 106 23.30 -29.66 -16.46
CA THR A 106 23.27 -28.36 -17.14
C THR A 106 22.17 -27.46 -16.57
N LYS A 107 20.99 -28.03 -16.27
CA LYS A 107 19.89 -27.29 -15.61
C LYS A 107 20.31 -26.72 -14.25
N GLN A 108 20.93 -27.54 -13.41
CA GLN A 108 21.42 -27.11 -12.10
C GLN A 108 22.52 -26.05 -12.20
N ARG A 109 23.43 -26.16 -13.17
CA ARG A 109 24.49 -25.18 -13.39
C ARG A 109 23.93 -23.81 -13.82
N VAL A 110 22.94 -23.80 -14.71
CA VAL A 110 22.29 -22.56 -15.17
C VAL A 110 21.53 -21.89 -14.03
N LEU A 111 20.76 -22.65 -13.24
CA LEU A 111 20.05 -22.13 -12.07
C LEU A 111 21.01 -21.55 -11.03
N LYS A 112 22.09 -22.26 -10.71
CA LYS A 112 23.09 -21.81 -9.73
C LYS A 112 23.82 -20.55 -10.19
N PHE A 113 24.15 -20.45 -11.49
CA PHE A 113 24.75 -19.24 -12.07
C PHE A 113 23.80 -18.04 -11.98
N TYR A 114 22.51 -18.26 -12.22
CA TYR A 114 21.50 -17.21 -12.14
C TYR A 114 21.26 -16.72 -10.71
N ASP A 115 21.20 -17.64 -9.74
CA ASP A 115 21.05 -17.32 -8.32
C ASP A 115 22.23 -16.48 -7.80
N ILE A 116 23.48 -16.80 -8.21
CA ILE A 116 24.68 -16.02 -7.83
C ILE A 116 24.71 -14.65 -8.50
N SER A 117 24.35 -14.55 -9.78
CA SER A 117 24.41 -13.28 -10.51
C SER A 117 23.40 -12.24 -10.03
N PHE A 118 22.22 -12.67 -9.59
CA PHE A 118 21.12 -11.79 -9.20
C PHE A 118 20.84 -11.75 -7.69
N ASN A 119 21.52 -12.57 -6.88
CA ASN A 119 21.38 -12.59 -5.42
C ASN A 119 19.91 -12.71 -4.94
N GLY A 120 19.06 -13.39 -5.73
CA GLY A 120 17.64 -13.59 -5.44
C GLY A 120 16.72 -12.38 -5.69
N GLU A 121 17.24 -11.26 -6.20
CA GLU A 121 16.46 -10.06 -6.49
C GLU A 121 16.77 -9.59 -7.92
N PHE A 122 15.72 -9.45 -8.74
CA PHE A 122 15.89 -9.00 -10.11
C PHE A 122 16.16 -7.49 -10.14
N TYR A 123 17.43 -7.12 -9.97
CA TYR A 123 17.88 -5.76 -10.19
C TYR A 123 18.23 -5.58 -11.66
N ARG A 124 17.81 -4.45 -12.24
CA ARG A 124 18.14 -4.00 -13.59
C ARG A 124 19.60 -3.52 -13.64
N LYS A 125 20.55 -4.38 -13.23
CA LYS A 125 22.00 -4.12 -13.10
C LYS A 125 22.57 -3.45 -14.35
N ARG A 126 22.08 -3.80 -15.54
CA ARG A 126 22.53 -3.22 -16.80
C ARG A 126 22.17 -1.73 -16.91
N GLU A 127 20.96 -1.32 -16.55
CA GLU A 127 20.57 0.10 -16.59
C GLU A 127 21.24 0.91 -15.49
N ILE A 128 21.32 0.35 -14.27
CA ILE A 128 22.01 1.00 -13.16
C ILE A 128 23.49 1.21 -13.53
N ASN A 129 24.14 0.21 -14.09
CA ASN A 129 25.54 0.31 -14.53
C ASN A 129 25.72 1.27 -15.71
N ASP A 130 24.78 1.32 -16.66
CA ASP A 130 24.87 2.23 -17.80
C ASP A 130 24.66 3.70 -17.39
N MET A 131 23.77 3.96 -16.42
CA MET A 131 23.60 5.27 -15.80
C MET A 131 24.82 5.67 -14.97
N LEU A 132 25.31 4.76 -14.11
CA LEU A 132 26.48 5.00 -13.27
C LEU A 132 27.73 5.25 -14.12
N GLN A 133 27.94 4.49 -15.19
CA GLN A 133 29.05 4.72 -16.11
C GLN A 133 28.96 6.06 -16.84
N LYS A 134 27.76 6.52 -17.22
CA LYS A 134 27.57 7.84 -17.84
C LYS A 134 27.86 8.97 -16.85
N GLN A 135 27.35 8.87 -15.63
CA GLN A 135 27.58 9.87 -14.58
C GLN A 135 29.05 9.92 -14.17
N LEU A 136 29.69 8.77 -13.94
CA LEU A 136 31.09 8.69 -13.54
C LEU A 136 32.03 9.18 -14.66
N LYS A 137 31.74 8.87 -15.93
CA LYS A 137 32.50 9.42 -17.07
C LYS A 137 32.37 10.94 -17.17
N HIS A 138 31.18 11.47 -16.92
CA HIS A 138 30.96 12.91 -16.91
C HIS A 138 31.72 13.59 -15.76
N GLU A 139 31.72 12.99 -14.58
CA GLU A 139 32.41 13.48 -13.39
C GLU A 139 33.93 13.53 -13.61
N VAL A 140 34.52 12.43 -14.09
CA VAL A 140 35.95 12.37 -14.46
C VAL A 140 36.31 13.40 -15.54
N ALA A 141 35.47 13.56 -16.58
CA ALA A 141 35.72 14.57 -17.61
C ALA A 141 35.62 16.02 -17.08
N THR A 142 34.81 16.25 -16.06
CA THR A 142 34.65 17.58 -15.45
C THR A 142 35.82 17.90 -14.51
N GLU A 143 36.34 16.90 -13.80
CA GLU A 143 37.55 17.04 -12.99
C GLU A 143 38.80 17.26 -13.86
N LEU A 144 38.94 16.52 -14.95
CA LEU A 144 40.10 16.62 -15.85
C LEU A 144 40.19 17.96 -16.61
N ASN A 145 39.08 18.69 -16.77
CA ASN A 145 39.04 20.03 -17.38
C ASN A 145 39.18 21.16 -16.34
N ARG A 146 39.29 20.83 -15.05
CA ARG A 146 39.51 21.79 -13.96
C ARG A 146 40.99 21.94 -13.57
N GLU A 147 41.85 21.05 -14.05
CA GLU A 147 43.31 21.17 -14.04
C GLU A 147 43.82 21.88 -15.30
#